data_AF-A0A1J3GYX5-F1
#
_entry.id   AF-A0A1J3GYX5-F1
#
_cell.length_a   1.000
_cell.length_b   1.000
_cell.length_c   1.000
_cell.angle_alpha   90.00
_cell.angle_beta   90.00
_cell.angle_gamma   90.00
#
_symmetry.space_group_name_H-M   'P 1'
#
loop_
_entity.id
_entity.type
_entity.pdbx_description
1 polymer ?
#
loop_
_entity_poly.entity_id
_entity_poly.type
_entity_poly.pdbx_seq_one_letter_code
_entity_poly.pdbx_strand_id
1 'polypeptide(L)'
;VTYNILINGYCHHGDAKKAFSLHDEMVTDGIKPTQFTYASLVYVLCRRKKTKEADELFERVVGKGMKPDLVMMNVLMDGHCSTGNMDR
;
A
#
# COMPACT_ATOMS: atom_id res chain seq x y z
N VAL A 1 9.13 5.16 12.91
CA VAL A 1 8.50 6.33 12.23
C VAL A 1 9.28 6.74 10.98
N THR A 2 10.62 6.72 10.97
CA THR A 2 11.46 7.09 9.81
C THR A 2 11.11 6.35 8.52
N TYR A 3 11.02 5.02 8.54
CA TYR A 3 10.61 4.23 7.38
C TYR A 3 9.24 4.63 6.85
N ASN A 4 8.24 4.79 7.73
CA ASN A 4 6.90 5.20 7.34
C ASN A 4 6.89 6.57 6.63
N ILE A 5 7.68 7.54 7.10
CA ILE A 5 7.79 8.86 6.47
C ILE A 5 8.39 8.73 5.06
N LEU A 6 9.51 8.01 4.93
CA LEU A 6 10.19 7.83 3.65
C LEU A 6 9.33 7.07 2.64
N ILE A 7 8.76 5.93 3.05
CA ILE A 7 7.86 5.12 2.23
C ILE A 7 6.68 5.97 1.77
N ASN A 8 6.04 6.71 2.67
CA ASN A 8 4.92 7.57 2.31
C ASN A 8 5.33 8.66 1.30
N GLY A 9 6.50 9.29 1.51
CA GLY A 9 7.04 10.28 0.58
C GLY A 9 7.21 9.72 -0.85
N TYR A 10 7.83 8.54 -0.98
CA TYR A 10 8.00 7.89 -2.28
C TYR A 10 6.65 7.45 -2.89
N CYS A 11 5.71 6.97 -2.07
CA CYS A 11 4.36 6.63 -2.52
C CYS A 11 3.61 7.85 -3.08
N HIS A 12 3.69 9.01 -2.43
CA HIS A 12 3.10 10.25 -2.94
C HIS A 12 3.79 10.76 -4.20
N HIS A 13 5.09 10.50 -4.36
CA HIS A 13 5.83 10.81 -5.58
C HIS A 13 5.59 9.79 -6.72
N GLY A 14 4.88 8.69 -6.47
CA GLY A 14 4.62 7.65 -7.46
C GLY A 14 5.76 6.63 -7.64
N ASP A 15 6.85 6.76 -6.87
CA ASP A 15 7.99 5.84 -6.93
C ASP A 15 7.73 4.58 -6.10
N ALA A 16 6.86 3.72 -6.64
CA ALA A 16 6.56 2.43 -6.04
C ALA A 16 7.83 1.59 -5.83
N LYS A 17 8.79 1.61 -6.76
CA LYS A 17 10.00 0.77 -6.67
C LYS A 17 10.80 1.11 -5.41
N LYS A 18 11.03 2.41 -5.16
CA LYS A 18 11.76 2.84 -3.97
C LYS A 18 10.94 2.62 -2.69
N ALA A 19 9.63 2.82 -2.74
CA ALA A 19 8.75 2.53 -1.61
C ALA A 19 8.78 1.06 -1.19
N PHE A 20 8.68 0.12 -2.14
CA PHE A 20 8.78 -1.32 -1.86
C PHE A 20 10.17 -1.74 -1.39
N SER A 21 11.24 -1.16 -1.98
CA SER A 21 12.61 -1.42 -1.51
C SER A 21 12.81 -1.02 -0.04
N LEU A 22 12.25 0.11 0.38
CA LEU A 22 12.33 0.55 1.78
C LEU A 22 11.46 -0.29 2.71
N HIS A 23 10.32 -0.80 2.22
CA HIS A 23 9.52 -1.77 2.97
C HIS A 23 10.31 -3.07 3.19
N ASP A 24 10.99 -3.57 2.17
CA ASP A 24 11.77 -4.80 2.27
C ASP A 24 12.95 -4.62 3.24
N GLU A 25 13.66 -3.48 3.14
CA GLU A 25 14.70 -3.09 4.10
C GLU A 25 14.17 -3.02 5.53
N MET A 26 13.01 -2.38 5.74
CA MET A 26 12.34 -2.31 7.04
C MET A 26 12.07 -3.72 7.62
N VAL A 27 11.62 -4.67 6.79
CA VAL A 27 11.37 -6.06 7.21
C VAL A 27 12.68 -6.79 7.50
N THR A 28 13.71 -6.62 6.67
CA THR A 28 15.04 -7.22 6.86
C THR A 28 15.70 -6.74 8.14
N ASP A 29 15.51 -5.47 8.51
CA ASP A 29 15.97 -4.89 9.77
C ASP A 29 15.18 -5.37 11.00
N GLY A 30 14.19 -6.25 10.81
CA GLY A 30 13.33 -6.75 11.89
C GLY A 30 12.29 -5.73 12.38
N ILE A 31 12.12 -4.62 11.67
CA ILE A 31 11.16 -3.58 12.02
C ILE A 31 9.81 -3.95 11.42
N LYS A 32 8.81 -4.15 12.29
CA LYS A 32 7.49 -4.59 11.86
C LYS A 32 6.76 -3.49 11.06
N PRO A 33 6.36 -3.75 9.80
CA PRO A 33 5.52 -2.82 9.04
C PRO A 33 4.20 -2.56 9.77
N THR A 34 3.74 -1.33 9.66
CA THR A 34 2.49 -0.87 10.28
C THR A 34 1.37 -0.81 9.26
N GLN A 35 0.15 -0.67 9.74
CA GLN A 35 -1.01 -0.42 8.90
C GLN A 35 -0.82 0.77 7.96
N PHE A 36 -0.24 1.86 8.47
CA PHE A 36 0.12 3.02 7.67
C PHE A 36 1.11 2.68 6.55
N THR A 37 2.10 1.84 6.82
CA THR A 37 3.08 1.37 5.82
C THR A 37 2.37 0.71 4.64
N TYR A 38 1.44 -0.22 4.94
CA TYR A 38 0.70 -0.93 3.90
C TYR A 38 -0.32 -0.03 3.18
N ALA A 39 -0.98 0.89 3.88
CA ALA A 39 -1.87 1.86 3.26
C ALA A 39 -1.14 2.72 2.21
N SER A 40 0.07 3.21 2.52
CA SER A 40 0.90 3.95 1.55
C SER A 40 1.29 3.08 0.34
N LEU A 41 1.65 1.80 0.55
CA LEU A 41 2.03 0.90 -0.53
C LEU A 41 0.83 0.54 -1.45
N VAL A 42 -0.34 0.29 -0.87
CA VAL A 42 -1.58 0.09 -1.65
C VAL A 42 -1.91 1.35 -2.44
N TYR A 43 -1.77 2.53 -1.85
CA TYR A 43 -2.00 3.82 -2.52
C TYR A 43 -1.15 4.01 -3.77
N VAL A 44 0.16 3.74 -3.70
CA VAL A 44 1.02 3.91 -4.88
C VAL A 44 0.71 2.88 -5.96
N LEU A 45 0.26 1.67 -5.62
CA LEU A 45 -0.19 0.67 -6.59
C LEU A 45 -1.48 1.09 -7.29
N CYS A 46 -2.48 1.55 -6.54
CA CYS A 46 -3.73 2.11 -7.07
C CYS A 46 -3.47 3.27 -8.03
N ARG A 47 -2.64 4.24 -7.63
CA ARG A 47 -2.26 5.38 -8.50
C ARG A 47 -1.54 4.98 -9.77
N ARG A 48 -0.82 3.86 -9.75
CA ARG A 48 -0.14 3.31 -10.94
C ARG A 48 -1.03 2.37 -11.75
N LYS A 49 -2.34 2.32 -11.47
CA LYS A 49 -3.31 1.42 -12.10
C LYS A 49 -2.94 -0.07 -11.97
N LYS A 50 -2.17 -0.41 -10.94
CA LYS A 50 -1.79 -1.78 -10.58
C LYS A 50 -2.77 -2.33 -9.54
N THR A 51 -4.07 -2.25 -9.83
CA THR A 51 -5.14 -2.60 -8.88
C THR A 51 -5.08 -4.06 -8.44
N LYS A 52 -4.74 -5.00 -9.34
CA LYS A 52 -4.53 -6.40 -8.97
C LYS A 52 -3.43 -6.58 -7.90
N GLU A 53 -2.30 -5.92 -8.07
CA GLU A 53 -1.21 -5.97 -7.07
C GLU A 53 -1.65 -5.31 -5.74
N ALA A 54 -2.48 -4.28 -5.82
CA ALA A 54 -3.03 -3.58 -4.66
C ALA A 54 -4.00 -4.50 -3.87
N ASP A 55 -4.87 -5.23 -4.57
CA ASP A 55 -5.81 -6.19 -3.99
C ASP A 55 -5.04 -7.36 -3.35
N GLU A 56 -4.07 -7.96 -4.04
CA GLU A 56 -3.22 -9.03 -3.49
C GLU A 56 -2.47 -8.59 -2.23
N LEU A 57 -1.97 -7.34 -2.21
CA LEU A 57 -1.32 -6.79 -1.02
C LEU A 57 -2.31 -6.59 0.12
N PHE A 58 -3.51 -6.07 -0.16
CA PHE A 58 -4.56 -5.90 0.84
C PHE A 58 -5.01 -7.23 1.45
N GLU A 59 -5.30 -8.23 0.62
CA GLU A 59 -5.70 -9.57 1.05
C GLU A 59 -4.63 -10.20 1.94
N ARG A 60 -3.35 -10.07 1.56
CA ARG A 60 -2.22 -10.55 2.38
C ARG A 60 -2.15 -9.85 3.73
N VAL A 61 -2.45 -8.55 3.80
CA VAL A 61 -2.43 -7.78 5.06
C VAL A 61 -3.59 -8.22 5.96
N VAL A 62 -4.79 -8.39 5.39
CA VAL A 62 -5.96 -8.92 6.11
C VAL A 62 -5.72 -10.35 6.59
N GLY A 63 -5.17 -11.21 5.74
CA GLY A 63 -4.85 -12.61 6.07
C GLY A 63 -3.81 -12.75 7.20
N LYS A 64 -2.98 -11.73 7.41
CA LYS A 64 -2.06 -11.64 8.57
C LYS A 64 -2.74 -11.14 9.86
N GLY A 65 -4.06 -10.97 9.85
CA GLY A 65 -4.85 -10.49 10.99
C GLY A 65 -4.80 -8.99 11.22
N MET A 66 -4.23 -8.22 10.29
CA MET A 66 -4.25 -6.76 10.37
C MET A 66 -5.62 -6.25 9.90
N LYS A 67 -6.29 -5.46 10.74
CA LYS A 67 -7.54 -4.82 10.35
C LYS A 67 -7.23 -3.63 9.42
N PRO A 68 -7.78 -3.58 8.21
CA PRO A 68 -7.70 -2.38 7.39
C PRO A 68 -8.36 -1.20 8.10
N ASP A 69 -7.82 0.00 7.93
CA ASP A 69 -8.48 1.23 8.38
C ASP A 69 -9.29 1.80 7.23
N LEU A 70 -10.13 2.78 7.58
CA LEU A 70 -10.87 3.56 6.62
C LEU A 70 -9.95 4.17 5.55
N VAL A 71 -8.71 4.53 5.90
CA VAL A 71 -7.74 5.08 4.95
C VAL A 71 -7.37 4.06 3.89
N MET A 72 -6.95 2.85 4.27
CA MET A 72 -6.61 1.78 3.34
C MET A 72 -7.79 1.36 2.47
N MET A 73 -9.00 1.29 3.05
CA MET A 73 -10.23 0.99 2.29
C MET A 73 -10.59 2.09 1.30
N ASN A 74 -10.51 3.36 1.70
CA ASN A 74 -10.78 4.50 0.82
C ASN A 74 -9.81 4.53 -0.35
N VAL A 75 -8.53 4.25 -0.10
CA VAL A 75 -7.50 4.18 -1.13
C VAL A 75 -7.80 3.09 -2.17
N LEU A 76 -8.26 1.92 -1.74
CA LEU A 76 -8.65 0.86 -2.67
C LEU A 76 -9.88 1.24 -3.49
N MET A 77 -10.93 1.76 -2.83
CA MET A 77 -12.14 2.20 -3.52
C MET A 77 -11.83 3.30 -4.55
N ASP A 78 -11.03 4.29 -4.18
CA ASP A 78 -10.58 5.35 -5.08
C ASP A 78 -9.77 4.79 -6.26
N GLY A 79 -8.87 3.84 -5.98
CA GLY A 79 -8.11 3.13 -7.00
C GLY A 79 -9.00 2.41 -8.02
N HIS A 80 -9.98 1.65 -7.55
CA HIS A 80 -10.93 0.91 -8.40
C HIS A 80 -11.80 1.85 -9.25
N CYS A 81 -12.35 2.91 -8.64
CA CYS A 81 -13.10 3.96 -9.35
C CYS A 81 -12.25 4.64 -10.43
N SER A 82 -10.98 4.92 -10.14
CA SER A 82 -10.04 5.57 -11.06
C SER A 82 -9.60 4.69 -12.23
N THR A 83 -9.68 3.35 -12.08
CA THR A 83 -9.35 2.38 -13.13
C THR A 83 -10.52 1.99 -14.02
N GLY A 84 -11.75 2.44 -13.74
CA GLY A 84 -12.93 2.08 -14.54
C GLY A 84 -13.36 0.61 -14.42
N ASN A 85 -12.79 -0.16 -13.49
CA ASN A 85 -13.27 -1.50 -13.13
C ASN A 85 -14.47 -1.36 -12.18
N MET A 86 -15.59 -0.90 -12.75
CA MET A 86 -16.89 -0.86 -12.07
C MET A 86 -17.69 -2.10 -12.48
N ASP A 87 -17.12 -3.29 -12.32
CA ASP A 87 -17.87 -4.55 -12.47
C ASP A 87 -17.39 -5.51 -11.39
N ARG A 88 -18.25 -5.72 -10.40
CA ARG A 88 -18.14 -6.77 -9.39
C ARG A 88 -19.46 -7.51 -9.33
#